data_AF-S9R2T8-F1
#
_entry.id   AF-S9R2T8-F1
#
_cell.length_a   1.000
_cell.length_b   1.000
_cell.length_c   1.000
_cell.angle_alpha   90.00
_cell.angle_beta   90.00
_cell.angle_gamma   90.00
#
_symmetry.space_group_name_H-M   'P 1'
#
loop_
_entity.id
_entity.type
_entity.pdbx_description
1 polymer ?
#
loop_
_entity_poly.entity_id
_entity_poly.type
_entity_poly.pdbx_seq_one_letter_code
_entity_poly.pdbx_strand_id
1 'polypeptide(L)'
;MASLSEGLLAQRGALLPWAAVAFGSGIALYLFLPAEPQTGHWILAAAVGTGAVLLAPRAGPAWGPVLLALAIAIGGAGMAALRSWAVAAPVLTHRYYGPIEGRIIGIDRSQSDALRLTLDRVRLESFPPEETPARIRVALHAPQPWLPIEPGRIIMLTGHLSPPGAPAEPGDFDFRRTAWFEGLGAVGYTRDPVLTRAPPEGGLWLHRLRSHLSGWIRARISGDAGALAAAVTTGDRSGLGNRTNEAMRDSGLYHVVSISGMHMGLLVGFVFGLIRTAIALVPPLALRVNGKKVAALAALPVAAFYLLLAGRDVATERAFVMVAVMLGAVLCDRQAVTLRSVAIAALVVLTLRPETLLNPGFQMSFAAVAALAWVFGQGWATRLPRHLGWGAPVAVLMLSSLVAGGRPPPMRRPISTAMQSTGCWPICWPLRRWASW
;
A
#
# COMPACT_ATOMS: atom_id res chain seq x y z
N MET A 1 35.61 -20.33 6.38
CA MET A 1 34.35 -20.69 7.07
C MET A 1 34.23 -20.05 8.46
N ALA A 2 35.29 -20.03 9.28
CA ALA A 2 35.28 -19.41 10.62
C ALA A 2 34.82 -17.93 10.63
N SER A 3 35.32 -17.10 9.70
CA SER A 3 34.92 -15.68 9.59
C SER A 3 33.44 -15.47 9.26
N LEU A 4 32.83 -16.38 8.50
CA LEU A 4 31.43 -16.29 8.09
C LEU A 4 30.49 -16.74 9.21
N SER A 5 30.87 -17.79 9.97
CA SER A 5 30.15 -18.17 11.19
C SER A 5 30.21 -17.09 12.28
N GLU A 6 31.36 -16.43 12.46
CA GLU A 6 31.49 -15.31 13.41
C GLU A 6 30.58 -14.13 13.01
N GLY A 7 30.55 -13.78 11.73
CA GLY A 7 29.63 -12.75 11.22
C GLY A 7 28.16 -13.09 11.44
N LEU A 8 27.74 -14.35 11.21
CA LEU A 8 26.37 -14.80 11.47
C LEU A 8 26.02 -14.77 12.96
N LEU A 9 26.95 -15.16 13.82
CA LEU A 9 26.77 -15.12 15.28
C LEU A 9 26.61 -13.68 15.78
N ALA A 10 27.36 -12.72 15.23
CA ALA A 10 27.24 -11.29 15.56
C ALA A 10 25.85 -10.72 15.22
N GLN A 11 25.16 -11.30 14.23
CA GLN A 11 23.84 -10.84 13.77
C GLN A 11 22.65 -11.43 14.56
N ARG A 12 22.89 -12.26 15.59
CA ARG A 12 21.81 -12.88 16.39
C ARG A 12 20.84 -11.88 17.02
N GLY A 13 21.28 -10.67 17.34
CA GLY A 13 20.40 -9.61 17.88
C GLY A 13 19.40 -9.04 16.85
N ALA A 14 19.64 -9.29 15.56
CA ALA A 14 18.97 -8.68 14.41
C ALA A 14 18.20 -9.69 13.53
N LEU A 15 17.89 -10.89 14.04
CA LEU A 15 17.20 -11.93 13.28
C LEU A 15 15.83 -11.50 12.73
N LEU A 16 15.09 -10.65 13.46
CA LEU A 16 13.76 -10.21 13.03
C LEU A 16 13.78 -9.29 11.79
N PRO A 17 14.66 -8.27 11.71
CA PRO A 17 14.94 -7.58 10.44
C PRO A 17 15.29 -8.53 9.29
N TRP A 18 16.15 -9.52 9.53
CA TRP A 18 16.50 -10.51 8.50
C TRP A 18 15.32 -11.39 8.08
N ALA A 19 14.39 -11.71 8.98
CA ALA A 19 13.15 -12.40 8.63
C ALA A 19 12.29 -11.57 7.67
N ALA A 20 12.15 -10.26 7.91
CA ALA A 20 11.43 -9.37 6.99
C ALA A 20 12.11 -9.28 5.62
N VAL A 21 13.44 -9.21 5.59
CA VAL A 21 14.23 -9.23 4.34
C VAL A 21 14.01 -10.55 3.60
N ALA A 22 14.16 -11.69 4.27
CA ALA A 22 13.97 -13.01 3.67
C ALA A 22 12.55 -13.19 3.11
N PHE A 23 11.53 -12.78 3.86
CA PHE A 23 10.13 -12.83 3.42
C PHE A 23 9.91 -11.97 2.18
N GLY A 24 10.44 -10.73 2.19
CA GLY A 24 10.41 -9.83 1.04
C GLY A 24 11.17 -10.38 -0.17
N SER A 25 12.34 -10.99 0.02
CA SER A 25 13.11 -11.63 -1.05
C SER A 25 12.33 -12.77 -1.70
N GLY A 26 11.60 -13.56 -0.90
CA GLY A 26 10.69 -14.59 -1.39
C GLY A 26 9.56 -14.04 -2.27
N ILE A 27 8.92 -12.97 -1.80
CA ILE A 27 7.88 -12.26 -2.56
C ILE A 27 8.47 -11.71 -3.87
N ALA A 28 9.62 -11.03 -3.81
CA ALA A 28 10.28 -10.48 -4.98
C ALA A 28 10.61 -11.58 -5.99
N LEU A 29 11.21 -12.69 -5.54
CA LEU A 29 11.52 -13.83 -6.39
C LEU A 29 10.25 -14.34 -7.09
N TYR A 30 9.16 -14.54 -6.35
CA TYR A 30 7.89 -14.92 -6.97
C TYR A 30 7.43 -13.88 -7.98
N LEU A 31 7.43 -12.58 -7.69
CA LEU A 31 6.92 -11.56 -8.61
C LEU A 31 7.79 -11.38 -9.88
N PHE A 32 9.08 -11.71 -9.82
CA PHE A 32 10.01 -11.62 -10.95
C PHE A 32 10.11 -12.90 -11.78
N LEU A 33 9.56 -14.03 -11.33
CA LEU A 33 9.52 -15.26 -12.14
C LEU A 33 8.74 -15.03 -13.44
N PRO A 34 9.24 -15.44 -14.62
CA PRO A 34 8.58 -15.15 -15.91
C PRO A 34 7.28 -15.95 -16.12
N ALA A 35 7.16 -17.11 -15.48
CA ALA A 35 6.02 -18.01 -15.56
C ALA A 35 5.45 -18.32 -14.17
N GLU A 36 4.19 -18.75 -14.10
CA GLU A 36 3.61 -19.26 -12.87
C GLU A 36 4.22 -20.63 -12.50
N PRO A 37 4.68 -20.83 -11.25
CA PRO A 37 5.17 -22.13 -10.82
C PRO A 37 4.04 -23.17 -10.85
N GLN A 38 4.29 -24.29 -11.54
CA GLN A 38 3.41 -25.46 -11.52
C GLN A 38 3.31 -26.09 -10.11
N THR A 39 2.29 -26.89 -9.87
CA THR A 39 2.03 -27.57 -8.59
C THR A 39 3.25 -28.34 -8.05
N GLY A 40 4.01 -29.01 -8.92
CA GLY A 40 5.23 -29.73 -8.53
C GLY A 40 6.30 -28.84 -7.90
N HIS A 41 6.47 -27.60 -8.40
CA HIS A 41 7.40 -26.64 -7.82
C HIS A 41 6.97 -26.21 -6.41
N TRP A 42 5.67 -26.07 -6.15
CA TRP A 42 5.14 -25.73 -4.83
C TRP A 42 5.30 -26.88 -3.84
N ILE A 43 5.10 -28.13 -4.27
CA ILE A 43 5.34 -29.31 -3.44
C ILE A 43 6.83 -29.39 -3.06
N LEU A 44 7.73 -29.22 -4.03
CA LEU A 44 9.17 -29.19 -3.77
C LEU A 44 9.55 -28.04 -2.82
N ALA A 45 9.04 -26.83 -3.07
CA ALA A 45 9.30 -25.68 -2.20
C ALA A 45 8.81 -25.94 -0.77
N ALA A 46 7.62 -26.51 -0.59
CA ALA A 46 7.09 -26.88 0.72
C ALA A 46 7.96 -27.95 1.43
N ALA A 47 8.44 -28.95 0.68
CA ALA A 47 9.35 -29.97 1.22
C ALA A 47 10.69 -29.36 1.65
N VAL A 48 11.28 -28.49 0.83
CA VAL A 48 12.54 -27.77 1.14
C VAL A 48 12.34 -26.85 2.35
N GLY A 49 11.25 -26.09 2.41
CA GLY A 49 10.93 -25.21 3.53
C GLY A 49 10.76 -25.99 4.83
N THR A 50 10.02 -27.10 4.79
CA THR A 50 9.83 -27.99 5.95
C THR A 50 11.15 -28.61 6.40
N GLY A 51 11.95 -29.13 5.46
CA GLY A 51 13.28 -29.66 5.74
C GLY A 51 14.19 -28.61 6.39
N ALA A 52 14.19 -27.37 5.89
CA ALA A 52 14.97 -26.28 6.45
C ALA A 52 14.54 -25.95 7.90
N VAL A 53 13.23 -25.95 8.21
CA VAL A 53 12.73 -25.77 9.58
C VAL A 53 13.15 -26.93 10.50
N LEU A 54 13.06 -28.17 10.04
CA LEU A 54 13.41 -29.36 10.83
C LEU A 54 14.92 -29.50 11.07
N LEU A 55 15.74 -29.01 10.14
CA LEU A 55 17.20 -29.03 10.22
C LEU A 55 17.77 -27.81 10.95
N ALA A 56 17.04 -26.70 11.04
CA ALA A 56 17.50 -25.47 11.69
C ALA A 56 18.01 -25.66 13.13
N PRO A 57 17.34 -26.42 14.02
CA PRO A 57 17.86 -26.69 15.37
C PRO A 57 19.14 -27.52 15.36
N ARG A 58 19.31 -28.39 14.36
CA ARG A 58 20.47 -29.31 14.22
C ARG A 58 21.69 -28.63 13.59
N ALA A 59 21.48 -27.60 12.77
CA ALA A 59 22.54 -26.85 12.11
C ALA A 59 23.31 -25.88 13.04
N GLY A 60 22.91 -25.83 14.32
CA GLY A 60 23.59 -25.03 15.33
C GLY A 60 23.30 -23.52 15.24
N PRO A 61 23.93 -22.74 16.12
CA PRO A 61 23.56 -21.35 16.38
C PRO A 61 23.86 -20.36 15.25
N ALA A 62 24.78 -20.71 14.35
CA ALA A 62 25.18 -19.87 13.22
C ALA A 62 24.37 -20.15 11.95
N TRP A 63 24.16 -21.42 11.60
CA TRP A 63 23.49 -21.82 10.34
C TRP A 63 22.00 -22.05 10.47
N GLY A 64 21.49 -22.38 11.67
CA GLY A 64 20.06 -22.53 11.93
C GLY A 64 19.22 -21.32 11.46
N PRO A 65 19.61 -20.06 11.76
CA PRO A 65 18.92 -18.88 11.25
C PRO A 65 18.91 -18.74 9.72
N VAL A 66 19.94 -19.23 9.03
CA VAL A 66 20.00 -19.19 7.55
C VAL A 66 18.98 -20.15 6.95
N LEU A 67 18.86 -21.36 7.52
CA LEU A 67 17.82 -22.32 7.13
C LEU A 67 16.42 -21.78 7.41
N LEU A 68 16.23 -21.11 8.55
CA LEU A 68 14.95 -20.46 8.84
C LEU A 68 14.66 -19.31 7.87
N ALA A 69 15.66 -18.52 7.50
CA ALA A 69 15.50 -17.47 6.48
C ALA A 69 15.07 -18.06 5.13
N LEU A 70 15.63 -19.21 4.71
CA LEU A 70 15.19 -19.92 3.52
C LEU A 70 13.72 -20.33 3.60
N ALA A 71 13.29 -20.91 4.73
CA ALA A 71 11.88 -21.28 4.94
C ALA A 71 10.95 -20.05 4.91
N ILE A 72 11.38 -18.94 5.51
CA ILE A 72 10.63 -17.67 5.49
C ILE A 72 10.54 -17.09 4.07
N ALA A 73 11.60 -17.18 3.28
CA ALA A 73 11.58 -16.76 1.87
C ALA A 73 10.61 -17.62 1.05
N ILE A 74 10.59 -18.93 1.25
CA ILE A 74 9.61 -19.82 0.61
C ILE A 74 8.18 -19.44 1.04
N GLY A 75 7.98 -19.15 2.33
CA GLY A 75 6.70 -18.65 2.85
C GLY A 75 6.27 -17.33 2.21
N GLY A 76 7.21 -16.40 1.97
CA GLY A 76 6.98 -15.15 1.26
C GLY A 76 6.54 -15.37 -0.19
N ALA A 77 7.23 -16.24 -0.92
CA ALA A 77 6.85 -16.63 -2.28
C ALA A 77 5.45 -17.25 -2.31
N GLY A 78 5.16 -18.17 -1.37
CA GLY A 78 3.85 -18.79 -1.23
C GLY A 78 2.73 -17.79 -0.91
N MET A 79 3.00 -16.80 -0.06
CA MET A 79 2.03 -15.75 0.26
C MET A 79 1.72 -14.86 -0.95
N ALA A 80 2.74 -14.53 -1.76
CA ALA A 80 2.56 -13.81 -3.01
C ALA A 80 1.74 -14.60 -4.04
N ALA A 81 1.97 -15.91 -4.13
CA ALA A 81 1.18 -16.80 -4.98
C ALA A 81 -0.27 -16.93 -4.53
N LEU A 82 -0.49 -17.17 -3.22
CA LEU A 82 -1.82 -17.24 -2.63
C LEU A 82 -2.59 -15.94 -2.88
N ARG A 83 -1.94 -14.78 -2.71
CA ARG A 83 -2.53 -13.48 -3.04
C ARG A 83 -2.90 -13.38 -4.51
N SER A 84 -1.99 -13.76 -5.43
CA SER A 84 -2.22 -13.74 -6.88
C SER A 84 -3.43 -14.60 -7.27
N TRP A 85 -3.59 -15.78 -6.66
CA TRP A 85 -4.73 -16.66 -6.89
C TRP A 85 -6.03 -16.13 -6.27
N ALA A 86 -5.97 -15.54 -5.08
CA ALA A 86 -7.14 -15.00 -4.39
C ALA A 86 -7.78 -13.80 -5.09
N VAL A 87 -7.02 -13.07 -5.92
CA VAL A 87 -7.54 -11.95 -6.74
C VAL A 87 -7.77 -12.30 -8.19
N ALA A 88 -7.48 -13.54 -8.58
CA ALA A 88 -7.66 -13.97 -9.96
C ALA A 88 -9.12 -13.76 -10.36
N ALA A 89 -9.32 -12.92 -11.37
CA ALA A 89 -10.62 -12.60 -11.92
C ALA A 89 -10.53 -12.63 -13.45
N PRO A 90 -11.65 -12.84 -14.15
CA PRO A 90 -11.65 -12.79 -15.62
C PRO A 90 -11.15 -11.44 -16.12
N VAL A 91 -10.33 -11.47 -17.17
CA VAL A 91 -9.78 -10.29 -17.84
C VAL A 91 -10.23 -10.35 -19.30
N LEU A 92 -10.60 -9.22 -19.87
CA LEU A 92 -10.94 -9.17 -21.29
C LEU A 92 -9.72 -9.55 -22.14
N THR A 93 -9.90 -10.46 -23.10
CA THR A 93 -8.87 -10.84 -24.07
C THR A 93 -8.84 -9.91 -25.28
N HIS A 94 -9.97 -9.31 -25.60
CA HIS A 94 -10.16 -8.46 -26.78
C HIS A 94 -10.91 -7.19 -26.42
N ARG A 95 -10.93 -6.24 -27.35
CA ARG A 95 -11.66 -5.00 -27.18
C ARG A 95 -13.16 -5.28 -27.26
N TYR A 96 -13.92 -4.73 -26.32
CA TYR A 96 -15.37 -4.81 -26.31
C TYR A 96 -15.96 -3.42 -26.57
N TYR A 97 -16.99 -3.38 -27.40
CA TYR A 97 -17.84 -2.20 -27.58
C TYR A 97 -19.28 -2.63 -27.47
N GLY A 98 -20.02 -1.99 -26.57
CA GLY A 98 -21.42 -2.34 -26.35
C GLY A 98 -21.94 -1.84 -25.00
N PRO A 99 -23.16 -2.27 -24.63
CA PRO A 99 -23.79 -1.90 -23.37
C PRO A 99 -23.12 -2.60 -22.19
N ILE A 100 -22.92 -1.81 -21.14
CA ILE A 100 -22.24 -2.16 -19.90
C ILE A 100 -23.16 -1.77 -18.76
N GLU A 101 -23.49 -2.74 -17.92
CA GLU A 101 -24.16 -2.51 -16.64
C GLU A 101 -23.17 -2.74 -15.51
N GLY A 102 -23.22 -1.90 -14.47
CA GLY A 102 -22.41 -2.13 -13.27
C GLY A 102 -22.78 -1.20 -12.12
N ARG A 103 -22.36 -1.58 -10.92
CA ARG A 103 -22.56 -0.79 -9.70
C ARG A 103 -21.33 0.07 -9.43
N ILE A 104 -21.53 1.36 -9.16
CA ILE A 104 -20.44 2.28 -8.83
C ILE A 104 -19.88 1.94 -7.45
N ILE A 105 -18.60 1.57 -7.37
CA ILE A 105 -17.89 1.34 -6.11
C ILE A 105 -16.81 2.38 -5.81
N GLY A 106 -16.28 3.04 -6.84
CA GLY A 106 -15.22 4.02 -6.72
C GLY A 106 -15.38 5.12 -7.75
N ILE A 107 -15.01 6.34 -7.36
CA ILE A 107 -15.03 7.53 -8.20
C ILE A 107 -13.65 8.18 -8.04
N ASP A 108 -12.96 8.37 -9.15
CA ASP A 108 -11.70 9.09 -9.22
C ASP A 108 -11.65 9.95 -10.50
N ARG A 109 -10.51 10.61 -10.74
CA ARG A 109 -10.27 11.37 -11.98
C ARG A 109 -9.07 10.78 -12.71
N SER A 110 -9.15 10.73 -14.04
CA SER A 110 -8.04 10.33 -14.90
C SER A 110 -6.96 11.43 -14.97
N GLN A 111 -5.83 11.12 -15.61
CA GLN A 111 -4.83 12.15 -15.95
C GLN A 111 -5.34 13.15 -16.99
N SER A 112 -6.35 12.79 -17.78
CA SER A 112 -7.00 13.66 -18.78
C SER A 112 -8.18 14.46 -18.20
N ASP A 113 -8.26 14.59 -16.86
CA ASP A 113 -9.33 15.26 -16.11
C ASP A 113 -10.75 14.67 -16.31
N ALA A 114 -10.84 13.50 -16.95
CA ALA A 114 -12.09 12.77 -17.11
C ALA A 114 -12.47 12.12 -15.78
N LEU A 115 -13.74 12.24 -15.39
CA LEU A 115 -14.23 11.50 -14.24
C LEU A 115 -14.20 10.00 -14.54
N ARG A 116 -13.70 9.19 -13.63
CA ARG A 116 -13.50 7.78 -13.83
C ARG A 116 -14.26 7.00 -12.76
N LEU A 117 -15.06 6.05 -13.22
CA LEU A 117 -15.92 5.22 -12.40
C LEU A 117 -15.32 3.82 -12.36
N THR A 118 -15.14 3.28 -11.16
CA THR A 118 -14.85 1.85 -10.97
C THR A 118 -16.17 1.14 -10.70
N LEU A 119 -16.49 0.17 -11.55
CA LEU A 119 -17.73 -0.60 -11.49
C LEU A 119 -17.45 -2.03 -11.05
N ASP A 120 -18.29 -2.56 -10.17
CA ASP A 120 -18.36 -3.99 -9.85
C ASP A 120 -19.69 -4.60 -10.33
N ARG A 121 -19.82 -5.92 -10.20
CA ARG A 121 -20.99 -6.69 -10.67
C ARG A 121 -21.31 -6.38 -12.13
N VAL A 122 -20.27 -6.35 -12.94
CA VAL A 122 -20.34 -5.93 -14.33
C VAL A 122 -21.14 -6.96 -15.12
N ARG A 123 -22.00 -6.49 -16.02
CA ARG A 123 -22.63 -7.33 -17.04
C ARG A 123 -22.35 -6.72 -18.41
N LEU A 124 -21.88 -7.57 -19.31
CA LEU A 124 -21.66 -7.25 -20.71
C LEU A 124 -22.61 -8.14 -21.51
N GLU A 125 -23.34 -7.57 -22.46
CA GLU A 125 -24.40 -8.28 -23.18
C GLU A 125 -23.90 -9.54 -23.93
N SER A 126 -22.67 -9.50 -24.43
CA SER A 126 -22.09 -10.57 -25.25
C SER A 126 -21.14 -11.50 -24.50
N PHE A 127 -21.08 -11.44 -23.16
CA PHE A 127 -20.17 -12.27 -22.36
C PHE A 127 -20.93 -13.14 -21.36
N PRO A 128 -20.55 -14.43 -21.22
CA PRO A 128 -21.05 -15.23 -20.13
C PRO A 128 -20.55 -14.65 -18.78
N PRO A 129 -21.28 -14.88 -17.68
CA PRO A 129 -20.89 -14.38 -16.36
C PRO A 129 -19.49 -14.82 -15.91
N GLU A 130 -19.03 -15.98 -16.38
CA GLU A 130 -17.73 -16.58 -16.04
C GLU A 130 -16.54 -15.89 -16.72
N GLU A 131 -16.76 -15.26 -17.88
CA GLU A 131 -15.73 -14.52 -18.62
C GLU A 131 -15.80 -13.01 -18.36
N THR A 132 -16.88 -12.57 -17.71
CA THR A 132 -17.10 -11.16 -17.44
C THR A 132 -16.16 -10.66 -16.33
N PRO A 133 -15.42 -9.57 -16.56
CA PRO A 133 -14.56 -8.97 -15.55
C PRO A 133 -15.29 -8.68 -14.24
N ALA A 134 -14.70 -9.07 -13.10
CA ALA A 134 -15.28 -8.78 -11.80
C ALA A 134 -15.39 -7.27 -11.53
N ARG A 135 -14.40 -6.51 -11.98
CA ARG A 135 -14.39 -5.04 -11.93
C ARG A 135 -13.84 -4.45 -13.21
N ILE A 136 -14.41 -3.32 -13.61
CA ILE A 136 -13.95 -2.49 -14.72
C ILE A 136 -13.80 -1.04 -14.31
N ARG A 137 -13.04 -0.29 -15.08
CA ARG A 137 -12.81 1.13 -14.85
C ARG A 137 -13.09 1.92 -16.12
N VAL A 138 -14.07 2.82 -16.06
CA VAL A 138 -14.60 3.56 -17.22
C VAL A 138 -14.42 5.06 -17.01
N ALA A 139 -13.76 5.74 -17.95
CA ALA A 139 -13.62 7.19 -17.98
C ALA A 139 -14.78 7.86 -18.75
N LEU A 140 -15.43 8.84 -18.13
CA LEU A 140 -16.48 9.67 -18.69
C LEU A 140 -15.84 10.87 -19.40
N HIS A 141 -15.86 10.89 -20.74
CA HIS A 141 -15.27 11.99 -21.51
C HIS A 141 -16.23 13.16 -21.73
N ALA A 142 -17.53 12.94 -21.55
CA ALA A 142 -18.54 13.99 -21.59
C ALA A 142 -19.02 14.31 -20.16
N PRO A 143 -19.19 15.60 -19.79
CA PRO A 143 -19.85 15.97 -18.54
C PRO A 143 -21.28 15.43 -18.52
N GLN A 144 -21.69 14.83 -17.39
CA GLN A 144 -23.01 14.22 -17.20
C GLN A 144 -23.74 14.93 -16.04
N PRO A 145 -24.15 16.20 -16.19
CA PRO A 145 -24.70 17.00 -15.09
C PRO A 145 -26.00 16.45 -14.49
N TRP A 146 -26.74 15.62 -15.23
CA TRP A 146 -27.98 14.98 -14.76
C TRP A 146 -27.75 13.71 -13.93
N LEU A 147 -26.54 13.14 -13.93
CA LEU A 147 -26.26 11.91 -13.21
C LEU A 147 -25.76 12.20 -11.79
N PRO A 148 -26.51 11.88 -10.73
CA PRO A 148 -25.97 11.88 -9.37
C PRO A 148 -24.97 10.74 -9.22
N ILE A 149 -23.67 11.09 -9.22
CA ILE A 149 -22.57 10.13 -9.18
C ILE A 149 -22.33 9.72 -7.74
N GLU A 150 -23.02 8.65 -7.32
CA GLU A 150 -23.03 8.17 -5.95
C GLU A 150 -22.57 6.71 -5.87
N PRO A 151 -21.64 6.38 -4.95
CA PRO A 151 -21.28 5.00 -4.67
C PRO A 151 -22.50 4.17 -4.27
N GLY A 152 -22.66 3.00 -4.88
CA GLY A 152 -23.77 2.08 -4.68
C GLY A 152 -24.82 2.08 -5.79
N ARG A 153 -24.85 3.12 -6.63
CA ARG A 153 -25.80 3.26 -7.74
C ARG A 153 -25.49 2.28 -8.87
N ILE A 154 -26.51 1.68 -9.46
CA ILE A 154 -26.37 0.83 -10.65
C ILE A 154 -26.60 1.69 -11.88
N ILE A 155 -25.61 1.70 -12.76
CA ILE A 155 -25.62 2.48 -14.00
C ILE A 155 -25.58 1.56 -15.22
N MET A 156 -26.05 2.09 -16.33
CA MET A 156 -25.93 1.51 -17.66
C MET A 156 -25.32 2.54 -18.60
N LEU A 157 -24.37 2.10 -19.42
CA LEU A 157 -23.70 2.95 -20.40
C LEU A 157 -23.26 2.12 -21.61
N THR A 158 -23.06 2.75 -22.75
CA THR A 158 -22.34 2.15 -23.87
C THR A 158 -20.89 2.59 -23.79
N GLY A 159 -19.94 1.67 -23.93
CA GLY A 159 -18.53 2.01 -23.73
C GLY A 159 -17.58 1.14 -24.54
N HIS A 160 -16.37 1.67 -24.71
CA HIS A 160 -15.24 0.93 -25.27
C HIS A 160 -14.38 0.42 -24.12
N LEU A 161 -14.27 -0.90 -23.97
CA LEU A 161 -13.41 -1.57 -23.02
C LEU A 161 -12.24 -2.25 -23.73
N SER A 162 -11.08 -2.26 -23.08
CA SER A 162 -9.90 -3.00 -23.51
C SER A 162 -9.25 -3.72 -22.33
N PRO A 163 -8.47 -4.78 -22.59
CA PRO A 163 -7.56 -5.32 -21.59
C PRO A 163 -6.66 -4.23 -20.98
N PRO A 164 -6.24 -4.37 -19.71
CA PRO A 164 -5.22 -3.51 -19.13
C PRO A 164 -3.92 -3.56 -19.96
N GLY A 165 -3.42 -2.37 -20.32
CA GLY A 165 -2.24 -2.21 -21.17
C GLY A 165 -0.97 -2.79 -20.54
N ALA A 166 -0.12 -3.39 -21.39
CA ALA A 166 1.23 -3.80 -21.02
C ALA A 166 2.11 -2.58 -20.66
N PRO A 167 3.25 -2.78 -19.98
CA PRO A 167 4.26 -1.73 -19.81
C PRO A 167 4.63 -1.11 -21.16
N ALA A 168 4.81 0.22 -21.20
CA ALA A 168 5.19 0.93 -22.42
C ALA A 168 6.60 0.51 -22.90
N GLU A 169 7.50 0.26 -21.96
CA GLU A 169 8.86 -0.22 -22.21
C GLU A 169 9.27 -1.31 -21.20
N PRO A 170 10.19 -2.22 -21.57
CA PRO A 170 10.73 -3.21 -20.65
C PRO A 170 11.33 -2.56 -19.40
N GLY A 171 10.82 -2.94 -18.23
CA GLY A 171 11.29 -2.43 -16.94
C GLY A 171 10.59 -1.16 -16.44
N ASP A 172 9.68 -0.59 -17.23
CA ASP A 172 8.82 0.52 -16.80
C ASP A 172 7.67 0.04 -15.90
N PHE A 173 6.85 0.97 -15.43
CA PHE A 173 5.68 0.69 -14.60
C PHE A 173 4.69 -0.26 -15.30
N ASP A 174 4.50 -1.44 -14.68
CA ASP A 174 3.56 -2.45 -15.14
C ASP A 174 2.14 -2.16 -14.60
N PHE A 175 1.36 -1.43 -15.41
CA PHE A 175 -0.05 -1.16 -15.10
C PHE A 175 -0.88 -2.44 -15.08
N ARG A 176 -0.58 -3.42 -15.93
CA ARG A 176 -1.32 -4.68 -16.01
C ARG A 176 -1.22 -5.48 -14.73
N ARG A 177 -0.03 -5.56 -14.13
CA ARG A 177 0.16 -6.17 -12.80
C ARG A 177 -0.65 -5.44 -11.73
N THR A 178 -0.62 -4.10 -11.75
CA THR A 178 -1.39 -3.30 -10.79
C THR A 178 -2.89 -3.56 -10.95
N ALA A 179 -3.39 -3.60 -12.18
CA ALA A 179 -4.77 -3.93 -12.52
C ALA A 179 -5.15 -5.33 -12.03
N TRP A 180 -4.29 -6.34 -12.19
CA TRP A 180 -4.50 -7.69 -11.69
C TRP A 180 -4.72 -7.73 -10.18
N PHE A 181 -3.83 -7.11 -9.40
CA PHE A 181 -3.96 -7.09 -7.93
C PHE A 181 -5.11 -6.20 -7.44
N GLU A 182 -5.51 -5.20 -8.23
CA GLU A 182 -6.76 -4.44 -8.06
C GLU A 182 -8.00 -5.20 -8.54
N GLY A 183 -7.85 -6.40 -9.12
CA GLY A 183 -8.94 -7.21 -9.70
C GLY A 183 -9.71 -6.51 -10.81
N LEU A 184 -9.03 -5.63 -11.56
CA LEU A 184 -9.56 -4.94 -12.73
C LEU A 184 -9.31 -5.79 -13.97
N GLY A 185 -10.39 -6.30 -14.57
CA GLY A 185 -10.32 -7.11 -15.79
C GLY A 185 -10.49 -6.30 -17.07
N ALA A 186 -10.90 -5.03 -16.98
CA ALA A 186 -10.92 -4.12 -18.13
C ALA A 186 -10.81 -2.65 -17.74
N VAL A 187 -10.27 -1.86 -18.67
CA VAL A 187 -10.25 -0.40 -18.61
C VAL A 187 -10.85 0.16 -19.89
N GLY A 188 -11.47 1.33 -19.81
CA GLY A 188 -12.13 1.89 -20.97
C GLY A 188 -12.70 3.27 -20.76
N TYR A 189 -13.55 3.67 -21.70
CA TYR A 189 -14.21 4.96 -21.69
C TYR A 189 -15.60 4.91 -22.31
N THR A 190 -16.41 5.90 -21.98
CA THR A 190 -17.68 6.17 -22.65
C THR A 190 -17.72 7.61 -23.13
N ARG A 191 -18.38 7.78 -24.29
CA ARG A 191 -18.76 9.08 -24.85
C ARG A 191 -20.27 9.29 -24.81
N ASP A 192 -21.01 8.23 -24.50
CA ASP A 192 -22.46 8.22 -24.51
C ASP A 192 -23.03 8.64 -23.14
N PRO A 193 -24.29 9.09 -23.09
CA PRO A 193 -25.00 9.33 -21.84
C PRO A 193 -24.99 8.11 -20.92
N VAL A 194 -24.70 8.34 -19.64
CA VAL A 194 -24.80 7.31 -18.61
C VAL A 194 -26.19 7.36 -18.00
N LEU A 195 -26.87 6.23 -17.97
CA LEU A 195 -28.23 6.09 -17.46
C LEU A 195 -28.23 5.43 -16.08
N THR A 196 -29.14 5.85 -15.20
CA THR A 196 -29.37 5.17 -13.92
C THR A 196 -30.34 4.02 -14.15
N ARG A 197 -29.95 2.80 -13.77
CA ARG A 197 -30.86 1.65 -13.75
C ARG A 197 -31.58 1.50 -12.42
N ALA A 198 -30.85 1.68 -11.31
CA ALA A 198 -31.40 1.53 -9.97
C ALA A 198 -30.76 2.53 -8.98
N PRO A 199 -31.49 2.95 -7.94
CA PRO A 199 -30.95 3.80 -6.88
C PRO A 199 -29.81 3.09 -6.12
N PRO A 200 -29.04 3.81 -5.30
CA PRO A 200 -27.94 3.23 -4.54
C PRO A 200 -28.44 2.11 -3.62
N GLU A 201 -27.91 0.90 -3.80
CA GLU A 201 -28.19 -0.21 -2.88
C GLU A 201 -27.61 0.07 -1.48
N GLY A 202 -28.18 -0.57 -0.45
CA GLY A 202 -27.61 -0.60 0.90
C GLY A 202 -26.13 -1.06 0.92
N GLY A 203 -25.40 -0.65 1.95
CA GLY A 203 -23.94 -0.85 2.05
C GLY A 203 -23.15 0.41 1.68
N LEU A 204 -21.81 0.31 1.68
CA LEU A 204 -20.89 1.41 1.34
C LEU A 204 -21.09 2.70 2.16
N TRP A 205 -21.54 2.60 3.42
CA TRP A 205 -21.81 3.78 4.27
C TRP A 205 -20.57 4.67 4.46
N LEU A 206 -19.36 4.08 4.50
CA LEU A 206 -18.08 4.81 4.48
C LEU A 206 -17.94 5.71 3.26
N HIS A 207 -18.25 5.18 2.07
CA HIS A 207 -18.12 5.93 0.83
C HIS A 207 -19.15 7.06 0.78
N ARG A 208 -20.36 6.82 1.28
CA ARG A 208 -21.39 7.87 1.41
C ARG A 208 -20.99 8.94 2.42
N LEU A 209 -20.48 8.55 3.58
CA LEU A 209 -19.96 9.47 4.59
C LEU A 209 -18.82 10.31 4.01
N ARG A 210 -17.88 9.67 3.29
CA ARG A 210 -16.79 10.37 2.60
C ARG A 210 -17.34 11.41 1.62
N SER A 211 -18.20 10.99 0.68
CA SER A 211 -18.81 11.89 -0.30
C SER A 211 -19.60 13.04 0.35
N HIS A 212 -20.31 12.75 1.44
CA HIS A 212 -21.05 13.76 2.20
C HIS A 212 -20.11 14.79 2.84
N LEU A 213 -19.04 14.33 3.52
CA LEU A 213 -18.04 15.23 4.12
C LEU A 213 -17.31 16.05 3.05
N SER A 214 -16.94 15.44 1.92
CA SER A 214 -16.32 16.17 0.80
C SER A 214 -17.26 17.23 0.23
N GLY A 215 -18.53 16.90 0.04
CA GLY A 215 -19.56 17.84 -0.40
C GLY A 215 -19.76 18.97 0.60
N TRP A 216 -19.79 18.64 1.90
CA TRP A 216 -19.90 19.63 2.97
C TRP A 216 -18.73 20.61 2.96
N ILE A 217 -17.48 20.13 2.87
CA ILE A 217 -16.27 20.97 2.82
C ILE A 217 -16.30 21.88 1.59
N ARG A 218 -16.56 21.32 0.39
CA ARG A 218 -16.59 22.09 -0.86
C ARG A 218 -17.70 23.13 -0.91
N ALA A 219 -18.79 22.92 -0.16
CA ALA A 219 -19.85 23.91 -0.04
C ALA A 219 -19.48 25.10 0.88
N ARG A 220 -18.47 24.97 1.76
CA ARG A 220 -18.01 26.05 2.65
C ARG A 220 -16.74 26.73 2.18
N ILE A 221 -15.90 26.02 1.43
CA ILE A 221 -14.65 26.54 0.88
C ILE A 221 -14.73 26.45 -0.64
N SER A 222 -14.77 27.60 -1.30
CA SER A 222 -14.90 27.69 -2.76
C SER A 222 -13.61 27.32 -3.49
N GLY A 223 -13.76 26.71 -4.68
CA GLY A 223 -12.67 26.46 -5.62
C GLY A 223 -11.69 25.36 -5.20
N ASP A 224 -10.47 25.44 -5.74
CA ASP A 224 -9.42 24.42 -5.54
C ASP A 224 -8.99 24.26 -4.09
N ALA A 225 -9.10 25.31 -3.26
CA ALA A 225 -8.81 25.23 -1.84
C ALA A 225 -9.77 24.26 -1.12
N GLY A 226 -11.06 24.30 -1.45
CA GLY A 226 -12.05 23.36 -0.91
C GLY A 226 -11.87 21.95 -1.43
N ALA A 227 -11.50 21.80 -2.70
CA ALA A 227 -11.16 20.52 -3.29
C ALA A 227 -9.91 19.89 -2.64
N LEU A 228 -8.87 20.69 -2.36
CA LEU A 228 -7.68 20.25 -1.65
C LEU A 228 -7.99 19.88 -0.20
N ALA A 229 -8.77 20.69 0.51
CA ALA A 229 -9.20 20.39 1.87
C ALA A 229 -10.00 19.08 1.93
N ALA A 230 -10.91 18.85 0.98
CA ALA A 230 -11.64 17.60 0.86
C ALA A 230 -10.69 16.42 0.56
N ALA A 231 -9.75 16.58 -0.37
CA ALA A 231 -8.78 15.55 -0.72
C ALA A 231 -7.90 15.12 0.47
N VAL A 232 -7.41 16.09 1.23
CA VAL A 232 -6.54 15.85 2.40
C VAL A 232 -7.30 15.23 3.56
N THR A 233 -8.55 15.64 3.81
CA THR A 233 -9.34 15.20 4.97
C THR A 233 -10.04 13.87 4.74
N THR A 234 -10.54 13.65 3.52
CA THR A 234 -11.45 12.52 3.20
C THR A 234 -10.87 11.57 2.16
N GLY A 235 -9.79 11.96 1.47
CA GLY A 235 -9.20 11.22 0.36
C GLY A 235 -9.86 11.47 -1.00
N ASP A 236 -10.94 12.26 -1.04
CA ASP A 236 -11.67 12.55 -2.28
C ASP A 236 -10.93 13.58 -3.16
N ARG A 237 -10.27 13.09 -4.20
CA ARG A 237 -9.54 13.91 -5.18
C ARG A 237 -10.40 14.33 -6.38
N SER A 238 -11.67 13.91 -6.45
CA SER A 238 -12.53 14.14 -7.62
C SER A 238 -12.79 15.63 -7.92
N GLY A 239 -12.62 16.51 -6.93
CA GLY A 239 -12.83 17.95 -7.10
C GLY A 239 -11.61 18.74 -7.57
N LEU A 240 -10.40 18.15 -7.59
CA LEU A 240 -9.18 18.86 -7.97
C LEU A 240 -9.05 18.95 -9.49
N GLY A 241 -8.96 20.16 -10.03
CA GLY A 241 -8.75 20.41 -11.46
C GLY A 241 -7.34 20.05 -11.92
N ASN A 242 -7.17 19.76 -13.21
CA ASN A 242 -5.89 19.31 -13.76
C ASN A 242 -4.77 20.37 -13.63
N ARG A 243 -5.06 21.65 -13.85
CA ARG A 243 -4.07 22.75 -13.70
C ARG A 243 -3.44 22.77 -12.30
N THR A 244 -4.26 22.50 -11.27
CA THR A 244 -3.80 22.47 -9.87
C THR A 244 -3.01 21.20 -9.59
N ASN A 245 -3.41 20.06 -10.15
CA ASN A 245 -2.62 18.83 -10.09
C ASN A 245 -1.26 18.98 -10.77
N GLU A 246 -1.18 19.64 -11.93
CA GLU A 246 0.06 19.94 -12.65
C GLU A 246 0.97 20.85 -11.83
N ALA A 247 0.45 21.99 -11.34
CA ALA A 247 1.21 22.89 -10.47
C ALA A 247 1.76 22.18 -9.20
N MET A 248 0.98 21.26 -8.62
CA MET A 248 1.42 20.45 -7.48
C MET A 248 2.48 19.41 -7.87
N ARG A 249 2.45 18.86 -9.09
CA ARG A 249 3.50 17.96 -9.58
C ARG A 249 4.79 18.72 -9.88
N ASP A 250 4.68 19.88 -10.51
CA ASP A 250 5.82 20.73 -10.87
C ASP A 250 6.53 21.28 -9.63
N SER A 251 5.78 21.64 -8.59
CA SER A 251 6.33 22.03 -7.28
C SER A 251 6.79 20.84 -6.43
N GLY A 252 6.58 19.60 -6.88
CA GLY A 252 6.87 18.39 -6.14
C GLY A 252 5.95 18.11 -4.95
N LEU A 253 4.91 18.93 -4.73
CA LEU A 253 3.96 18.84 -3.59
C LEU A 253 2.81 17.85 -3.80
N TYR A 254 2.70 17.21 -4.97
CA TYR A 254 1.62 16.28 -5.27
C TYR A 254 1.49 15.13 -4.26
N HIS A 255 2.59 14.75 -3.60
CA HIS A 255 2.59 13.75 -2.54
C HIS A 255 1.81 14.17 -1.27
N VAL A 256 1.57 15.47 -1.05
CA VAL A 256 0.78 16.00 0.07
C VAL A 256 -0.72 15.84 -0.18
N VAL A 257 -1.13 15.89 -1.45
CA VAL A 257 -2.52 15.66 -1.90
C VAL A 257 -2.96 14.22 -1.68
N SER A 258 -2.00 13.29 -1.75
CA SER A 258 -2.21 11.92 -1.31
C SER A 258 -2.13 11.87 0.21
N ILE A 259 -3.15 11.28 0.85
CA ILE A 259 -3.12 11.05 2.30
C ILE A 259 -1.84 10.30 2.65
N SER A 260 -0.92 11.04 3.25
CA SER A 260 0.43 10.59 3.54
C SER A 260 0.52 10.02 4.95
N GLY A 261 1.64 9.35 5.25
CA GLY A 261 1.94 8.89 6.61
C GLY A 261 2.00 10.03 7.63
N MET A 262 2.31 11.26 7.20
CA MET A 262 2.31 12.44 8.07
C MET A 262 0.92 12.77 8.60
N HIS A 263 -0.12 12.69 7.78
CA HIS A 263 -1.50 12.97 8.22
C HIS A 263 -1.97 11.96 9.27
N MET A 264 -1.70 10.68 9.02
CA MET A 264 -1.99 9.61 9.99
C MET A 264 -1.20 9.82 11.30
N GLY A 265 0.09 10.13 11.19
CA GLY A 265 0.95 10.38 12.33
C GLY A 265 0.53 11.60 13.15
N LEU A 266 0.16 12.71 12.48
CA LEU A 266 -0.31 13.93 13.13
C LEU A 266 -1.63 13.70 13.86
N LEU A 267 -2.60 13.05 13.21
CA LEU A 267 -3.89 12.73 13.82
C LEU A 267 -3.70 11.87 15.07
N VAL A 268 -2.94 10.78 14.95
CA VAL A 268 -2.70 9.86 16.08
C VAL A 268 -1.88 10.53 17.16
N GLY A 269 -0.85 11.29 16.80
CA GLY A 269 -0.04 12.06 17.75
C GLY A 269 -0.86 13.09 18.52
N PHE A 270 -1.76 13.80 17.83
CA PHE A 270 -2.68 14.75 18.44
C PHE A 270 -3.63 14.07 19.43
N VAL A 271 -4.33 13.01 19.01
CA VAL A 271 -5.26 12.27 19.87
C VAL A 271 -4.54 11.65 21.06
N PHE A 272 -3.38 11.03 20.82
CA PHE A 272 -2.55 10.45 21.87
C PHE A 272 -2.10 11.52 22.87
N GLY A 273 -1.59 12.66 22.37
CA GLY A 273 -1.14 13.78 23.18
C GLY A 273 -2.27 14.40 23.99
N LEU A 274 -3.43 14.64 23.36
CA LEU A 274 -4.62 15.20 24.00
C LEU A 274 -5.11 14.32 25.15
N ILE A 275 -5.31 13.03 24.91
CA ILE A 275 -5.80 12.09 25.94
C ILE A 275 -4.79 11.94 27.06
N ARG A 276 -3.50 11.79 26.72
CA ARG A 276 -2.44 11.70 27.72
C ARG A 276 -2.38 12.96 28.59
N THR A 277 -2.51 14.14 27.99
CA THR A 277 -2.47 15.42 28.69
C THR A 277 -3.72 15.59 29.55
N ALA A 278 -4.91 15.30 29.04
CA ALA A 278 -6.16 15.33 29.80
C ALA A 278 -6.12 14.41 31.04
N ILE A 279 -5.57 13.21 30.92
CA ILE A 279 -5.37 12.31 32.07
C ILE A 279 -4.37 12.92 33.07
N ALA A 280 -3.30 13.54 32.59
CA ALA A 280 -2.29 14.18 33.45
C ALA A 280 -2.83 15.42 34.19
N LEU A 281 -3.82 16.13 33.62
CA LEU A 281 -4.49 17.27 34.28
C LEU A 281 -5.38 16.85 35.46
N VAL A 282 -5.74 15.57 35.57
CA VAL A 282 -6.61 15.06 36.63
C VAL A 282 -5.76 14.20 37.60
N PRO A 283 -5.29 14.75 38.74
CA PRO A 283 -4.40 14.06 39.67
C PRO A 283 -4.84 12.65 40.11
N PRO A 284 -6.12 12.40 40.46
CA PRO A 284 -6.52 11.05 40.86
C PRO A 284 -6.45 10.04 39.70
N LEU A 285 -6.59 10.50 38.45
CA LEU A 285 -6.52 9.66 37.26
C LEU A 285 -5.06 9.37 36.89
N ALA A 286 -4.20 10.40 36.93
CA ALA A 286 -2.77 10.30 36.65
C ALA A 286 -2.05 9.27 37.53
N LEU A 287 -2.49 9.09 38.79
CA LEU A 287 -1.90 8.15 39.74
C LEU A 287 -2.44 6.71 39.62
N ARG A 288 -3.62 6.52 39.01
CA ARG A 288 -4.32 5.22 38.98
C ARG A 288 -4.26 4.50 37.64
N VAL A 289 -4.06 5.23 36.53
CA VAL A 289 -4.01 4.66 35.18
C VAL A 289 -2.75 5.05 34.43
N ASN A 290 -2.20 4.11 33.66
CA ASN A 290 -1.12 4.40 32.74
C ASN A 290 -1.67 5.20 31.54
N GLY A 291 -1.57 6.53 31.62
CA GLY A 291 -2.08 7.44 30.59
C GLY A 291 -1.55 7.16 29.17
N LYS A 292 -0.35 6.58 29.02
CA LYS A 292 0.18 6.18 27.70
C LYS A 292 -0.62 5.02 27.09
N LYS A 293 -1.00 4.03 27.90
CA LYS A 293 -1.77 2.87 27.44
C LYS A 293 -3.19 3.26 27.08
N VAL A 294 -3.83 4.10 27.89
CA VAL A 294 -5.17 4.64 27.59
C VAL A 294 -5.15 5.48 26.32
N ALA A 295 -4.18 6.37 26.18
CA ALA A 295 -4.00 7.17 24.97
C ALA A 295 -3.76 6.30 23.72
N ALA A 296 -2.94 5.25 23.82
CA ALA A 296 -2.72 4.31 22.72
C ALA A 296 -3.99 3.53 22.35
N LEU A 297 -4.73 3.05 23.35
CA LEU A 297 -5.97 2.30 23.15
C LEU A 297 -7.07 3.15 22.52
N ALA A 298 -7.12 4.44 22.83
CA ALA A 298 -8.07 5.38 22.23
C ALA A 298 -7.64 5.87 20.85
N ALA A 299 -6.34 6.06 20.61
CA ALA A 299 -5.85 6.54 19.32
C ALA A 299 -5.90 5.47 18.22
N LEU A 300 -5.82 4.18 18.56
CA LEU A 300 -5.86 3.09 17.58
C LEU A 300 -7.21 2.98 16.84
N PRO A 301 -8.40 3.01 17.50
CA PRO A 301 -9.69 3.11 16.83
C PRO A 301 -9.82 4.35 15.95
N VAL A 302 -9.28 5.49 16.38
CA VAL A 302 -9.31 6.73 15.57
C VAL A 302 -8.47 6.58 14.30
N ALA A 303 -7.28 5.97 14.40
CA ALA A 303 -6.45 5.66 13.24
C ALA A 303 -7.16 4.69 12.27
N ALA A 304 -7.82 3.66 12.81
CA ALA A 304 -8.58 2.70 12.01
C ALA A 304 -9.77 3.35 11.32
N PHE A 305 -10.52 4.20 12.03
CA PHE A 305 -11.61 4.99 11.46
C PHE A 305 -11.10 5.92 10.36
N TYR A 306 -9.96 6.58 10.57
CA TYR A 306 -9.37 7.44 9.55
C TYR A 306 -8.92 6.68 8.30
N LEU A 307 -8.31 5.49 8.44
CA LEU A 307 -7.98 4.62 7.30
C LEU A 307 -9.24 4.26 6.49
N LEU A 308 -10.32 3.89 7.20
CA LEU A 308 -11.60 3.54 6.58
C LEU A 308 -12.23 4.76 5.88
N LEU A 309 -12.17 5.93 6.50
CA LEU A 309 -12.71 7.18 5.96
C LEU A 309 -11.91 7.67 4.76
N ALA A 310 -10.59 7.74 4.85
CA ALA A 310 -9.66 8.14 3.79
C ALA A 310 -9.79 7.30 2.50
N GLY A 311 -10.28 6.06 2.65
CA GLY A 311 -10.28 5.07 1.59
C GLY A 311 -9.04 4.19 1.66
N ARG A 312 -9.18 2.95 1.20
CA ARG A 312 -8.13 1.93 1.25
C ARG A 312 -7.06 2.13 0.18
N ASP A 313 -6.40 3.28 0.22
CA ASP A 313 -5.21 3.52 -0.58
C ASP A 313 -4.00 2.80 0.05
N VAL A 314 -3.12 2.32 -0.81
CA VAL A 314 -1.92 1.55 -0.45
C VAL A 314 -1.01 2.41 0.44
N ALA A 315 -0.96 3.73 0.25
CA ALA A 315 -0.20 4.65 1.10
C ALA A 315 -0.77 4.74 2.53
N THR A 316 -2.08 4.90 2.66
CA THR A 316 -2.76 5.05 3.96
C THR A 316 -2.75 3.75 4.76
N GLU A 317 -2.90 2.59 4.10
CA GLU A 317 -2.77 1.27 4.75
C GLU A 317 -1.40 1.08 5.39
N ARG A 318 -0.31 1.42 4.69
CA ARG A 318 1.06 1.33 5.24
C ARG A 318 1.24 2.24 6.46
N ALA A 319 0.76 3.48 6.36
CA ALA A 319 0.83 4.43 7.46
C ALA A 319 0.07 3.93 8.70
N PHE A 320 -1.14 3.39 8.50
CA PHE A 320 -1.92 2.79 9.57
C PHE A 320 -1.18 1.62 10.22
N VAL A 321 -0.63 0.69 9.43
CA VAL A 321 0.11 -0.47 9.98
C VAL A 321 1.33 -0.02 10.78
N MET A 322 2.10 0.94 10.27
CA MET A 322 3.25 1.49 11.01
C MET A 322 2.82 2.09 12.36
N VAL A 323 1.77 2.91 12.35
CA VAL A 323 1.26 3.52 13.58
C VAL A 323 0.65 2.48 14.53
N ALA A 324 -0.08 1.49 14.03
CA ALA A 324 -0.65 0.41 14.84
C ALA A 324 0.44 -0.41 15.52
N VAL A 325 1.54 -0.73 14.80
CA VAL A 325 2.70 -1.43 15.39
C VAL A 325 3.38 -0.56 16.44
N MET A 326 3.52 0.75 16.21
CA MET A 326 4.08 1.68 17.20
C MET A 326 3.19 1.78 18.46
N LEU A 327 1.88 1.90 18.31
CA LEU A 327 0.93 1.91 19.44
C LEU A 327 0.90 0.57 20.18
N GLY A 328 0.99 -0.55 19.44
CA GLY A 328 1.14 -1.88 20.03
C GLY A 328 2.42 -2.01 20.85
N ALA A 329 3.53 -1.47 20.36
CA ALA A 329 4.78 -1.42 21.14
C ALA A 329 4.62 -0.60 22.43
N VAL A 330 3.90 0.54 22.39
CA VAL A 330 3.57 1.33 23.60
C VAL A 330 2.73 0.52 24.59
N LEU A 331 1.75 -0.24 24.12
CA LEU A 331 0.91 -1.09 24.99
C LEU A 331 1.72 -2.20 25.68
N CYS A 332 2.73 -2.73 24.99
CA CYS A 332 3.66 -3.75 25.50
C CYS A 332 4.84 -3.17 26.29
N ASP A 333 4.83 -1.87 26.61
CA ASP A 333 5.93 -1.15 27.29
C ASP A 333 7.29 -1.32 26.57
N ARG A 334 7.26 -1.43 25.23
CA ARG A 334 8.44 -1.50 24.36
C ARG A 334 8.69 -0.15 23.67
N GLN A 335 9.92 0.05 23.20
CA GLN A 335 10.27 1.21 22.39
C GLN A 335 9.51 1.17 21.06
N ALA A 336 8.77 2.25 20.76
CA ALA A 336 7.92 2.34 19.58
C ALA A 336 8.69 2.35 18.25
N VAL A 337 9.85 3.03 18.22
CA VAL A 337 10.67 3.20 17.02
C VAL A 337 11.94 2.36 17.15
N THR A 338 11.95 1.17 16.57
CA THR A 338 13.11 0.27 16.52
C THR A 338 13.14 -0.46 15.18
N LEU A 339 14.29 -0.99 14.77
CA LEU A 339 14.36 -1.84 13.57
C LEU A 339 13.44 -3.07 13.68
N ARG A 340 13.15 -3.53 14.90
CA ARG A 340 12.22 -4.63 15.17
C ARG A 340 10.78 -4.22 14.86
N SER A 341 10.33 -3.04 15.29
CA SER A 341 8.98 -2.56 14.95
C SER A 341 8.84 -2.30 13.45
N VAL A 342 9.88 -1.79 12.78
CA VAL A 342 9.90 -1.65 11.31
C VAL A 342 9.79 -3.01 10.62
N ALA A 343 10.54 -4.01 11.07
CA ALA A 343 10.48 -5.37 10.53
C ALA A 343 9.09 -6.00 10.71
N ILE A 344 8.47 -5.84 11.88
CA ILE A 344 7.10 -6.32 12.13
C ILE A 344 6.10 -5.62 11.19
N ALA A 345 6.19 -4.30 11.05
CA ALA A 345 5.33 -3.56 10.13
C ALA A 345 5.52 -4.02 8.68
N ALA A 346 6.75 -4.29 8.25
CA ALA A 346 7.05 -4.80 6.91
C ALA A 346 6.42 -6.18 6.69
N LEU A 347 6.60 -7.10 7.64
CA LEU A 347 5.99 -8.43 7.59
C LEU A 347 4.46 -8.33 7.49
N VAL A 348 3.81 -7.54 8.36
CA VAL A 348 2.34 -7.37 8.35
C VAL A 348 1.85 -6.80 7.00
N VAL A 349 2.49 -5.73 6.49
CA VAL A 349 2.11 -5.13 5.20
C VAL A 349 2.29 -6.14 4.06
N LEU A 350 3.43 -6.85 4.02
CA LEU A 350 3.74 -7.80 2.96
C LEU A 350 2.91 -9.08 3.02
N THR A 351 2.44 -9.49 4.20
CA THR A 351 1.47 -10.58 4.33
C THR A 351 0.09 -10.17 3.78
N LEU A 352 -0.33 -8.92 4.04
CA LEU A 352 -1.63 -8.42 3.58
C LEU A 352 -1.66 -8.11 2.08
N ARG A 353 -0.59 -7.50 1.56
CA ARG A 353 -0.43 -7.12 0.15
C ARG A 353 1.02 -7.30 -0.32
N PRO A 354 1.45 -8.52 -0.65
CA PRO A 354 2.81 -8.80 -1.11
C PRO A 354 3.21 -7.99 -2.34
N GLU A 355 2.26 -7.67 -3.23
CA GLU A 355 2.47 -6.85 -4.42
C GLU A 355 3.03 -5.44 -4.12
N THR A 356 2.83 -4.96 -2.89
CA THR A 356 3.30 -3.62 -2.50
C THR A 356 4.82 -3.49 -2.41
N LEU A 357 5.55 -4.61 -2.35
CA LEU A 357 7.01 -4.62 -2.31
C LEU A 357 7.66 -3.89 -3.51
N LEU A 358 7.04 -4.00 -4.68
CA LEU A 358 7.53 -3.38 -5.91
C LEU A 358 7.10 -1.92 -6.06
N ASN A 359 6.22 -1.43 -5.18
CA ASN A 359 5.76 -0.04 -5.23
C ASN A 359 6.85 0.90 -4.71
N PRO A 360 7.24 1.94 -5.46
CA PRO A 360 8.24 2.91 -5.02
C PRO A 360 7.90 3.54 -3.67
N GLY A 361 6.62 3.79 -3.40
CA GLY A 361 6.17 4.35 -2.12
C GLY A 361 6.36 3.42 -0.91
N PHE A 362 6.37 2.09 -1.10
CA PHE A 362 6.73 1.15 -0.03
C PHE A 362 8.22 1.24 0.24
N GLN A 363 9.04 1.14 -0.80
CA GLN A 363 10.50 1.14 -0.71
C GLN A 363 11.02 2.41 -0.05
N MET A 364 10.56 3.58 -0.51
CA MET A 364 10.95 4.87 0.06
C MET A 364 10.51 5.03 1.52
N SER A 365 9.28 4.64 1.85
CA SER A 365 8.75 4.78 3.21
C SER A 365 9.48 3.86 4.20
N PHE A 366 9.69 2.59 3.86
CA PHE A 366 10.36 1.64 4.74
C PHE A 366 11.86 1.93 4.85
N ALA A 367 12.51 2.34 3.75
CA ALA A 367 13.92 2.78 3.79
C ALA A 367 14.10 4.00 4.71
N ALA A 368 13.23 5.00 4.60
CA ALA A 368 13.30 6.19 5.45
C ALA A 368 13.10 5.83 6.94
N VAL A 369 12.08 5.05 7.28
CA VAL A 369 11.82 4.67 8.68
C VAL A 369 12.91 3.73 9.22
N ALA A 370 13.46 2.83 8.40
CA ALA A 370 14.59 1.99 8.79
C ALA A 370 15.85 2.84 9.04
N ALA A 371 16.16 3.81 8.18
CA ALA A 371 17.28 4.73 8.36
C ALA A 371 17.12 5.55 9.64
N LEU A 372 15.91 6.08 9.90
CA LEU A 372 15.59 6.79 11.13
C LEU A 372 15.76 5.86 12.36
N ALA A 373 15.18 4.66 12.34
CA ALA A 373 15.30 3.70 13.43
C ALA A 373 16.76 3.28 13.69
N TRP A 374 17.57 3.18 12.64
CA TRP A 374 19.01 2.90 12.74
C TRP A 374 19.75 4.07 13.40
N VAL A 375 19.60 5.29 12.89
CA VAL A 375 20.30 6.49 13.41
C VAL A 375 19.88 6.79 14.86
N PHE A 376 18.59 6.79 15.16
CA PHE A 376 18.10 7.07 16.51
C PHE A 376 18.34 5.91 17.47
N GLY A 377 18.40 4.67 16.98
CA GLY A 377 18.73 3.47 17.77
C GLY A 377 20.16 3.46 18.31
N GLN A 378 21.08 4.23 17.71
CA GLN A 378 22.47 4.36 18.18
C GLN A 378 22.65 5.32 19.37
N GLY A 379 21.56 5.81 19.98
CA GLY A 379 21.62 6.70 21.14
C GLY A 379 22.03 8.13 20.80
N TRP A 380 21.86 8.57 19.55
CA TRP A 380 22.17 9.95 19.14
C TRP A 380 21.35 10.98 19.94
N ALA A 381 20.09 10.68 20.24
CA ALA A 381 19.22 11.51 21.06
C ALA A 381 19.73 11.69 22.50
N THR A 382 20.42 10.69 23.06
CA THR A 382 21.03 10.78 24.40
C THR A 382 22.37 11.51 24.41
N ARG A 383 22.94 11.79 23.22
CA ARG A 383 24.17 12.59 23.05
C ARG A 383 23.88 14.06 22.76
N LEU A 384 22.62 14.45 22.55
CA LEU A 384 22.27 15.86 22.42
C LEU A 384 22.46 16.56 23.77
N PRO A 385 23.20 17.68 23.82
CA PRO A 385 23.45 18.38 25.06
C PRO A 385 22.14 18.85 25.71
N ARG A 386 21.97 18.61 27.01
CA ARG A 386 20.78 19.05 27.77
C ARG A 386 20.55 20.56 27.74
N HIS A 387 21.57 21.36 27.45
CA HIS A 387 21.46 22.83 27.35
C HIS A 387 20.72 23.30 26.10
N LEU A 388 20.45 22.42 25.12
CA LEU A 388 19.80 22.81 23.87
C LEU A 388 18.30 23.09 24.03
N GLY A 389 17.70 22.84 25.20
CA GLY A 389 16.34 23.26 25.56
C GLY A 389 15.30 23.03 24.45
N TRP A 390 14.68 24.11 23.98
CA TRP A 390 13.66 24.12 22.91
C TRP A 390 14.24 23.94 21.49
N GLY A 391 15.56 23.96 21.31
CA GLY A 391 16.25 23.72 20.04
C GLY A 391 16.49 22.24 19.73
N ALA A 392 16.45 21.35 20.73
CA ALA A 392 16.60 19.91 20.52
C ALA A 392 15.50 19.28 19.62
N PRO A 393 14.20 19.63 19.76
CA PRO A 393 13.16 19.18 18.84
C PRO A 393 13.42 19.64 17.40
N VAL A 394 13.89 20.88 17.20
CA VAL A 394 14.19 21.43 15.88
C VAL A 394 15.38 20.72 15.25
N ALA A 395 16.45 20.46 16.01
CA ALA A 395 17.61 19.70 15.55
C ALA A 395 17.24 18.25 15.18
N VAL A 396 16.35 17.60 15.95
CA VAL A 396 15.82 16.28 15.65
C VAL A 396 14.98 16.29 14.38
N LEU A 397 14.14 17.31 14.17
CA LEU A 397 13.35 17.48 12.94
C LEU A 397 14.23 17.71 11.72
N MET A 398 15.25 18.58 11.84
CA MET A 398 16.24 18.82 10.78
C MET A 398 17.01 17.55 10.43
N LEU A 399 17.52 16.82 11.43
CA LEU A 399 18.20 15.54 11.24
C LEU A 399 17.29 14.51 10.59
N SER A 400 16.04 14.40 11.04
CA SER A 400 15.07 13.48 10.45
C SER A 400 14.77 13.83 8.98
N SER A 401 14.71 15.12 8.65
CA SER A 401 14.48 15.62 7.29
C SER A 401 15.71 15.41 6.40
N LEU A 402 16.91 15.57 6.95
CA LEU A 402 18.20 15.26 6.28
C LEU A 402 18.36 13.76 6.02
N VAL A 403 17.99 12.91 6.99
CA VAL A 403 18.08 11.45 6.85
C VAL A 403 16.99 10.92 5.89
N ALA A 404 15.77 11.45 5.97
CA ALA A 404 14.67 11.06 5.09
C ALA A 404 14.81 11.64 3.67
N GLY A 405 15.35 12.86 3.54
CA GLY A 405 15.60 13.55 2.27
C GLY A 405 16.97 13.25 1.68
N GLY A 406 17.87 12.62 2.45
CA GLY A 406 19.15 12.13 2.01
C GLY A 406 18.92 11.12 0.91
N ARG A 407 19.12 11.57 -0.34
CA ARG A 407 18.91 10.78 -1.55
C ARG A 407 19.67 9.46 -1.37
N PRO A 408 19.01 8.30 -1.25
CA PRO A 408 19.73 7.05 -1.42
C PRO A 408 20.44 7.14 -2.77
N PRO A 409 21.70 6.67 -2.89
CA PRO A 409 22.43 6.69 -4.16
C PRO A 409 21.50 6.16 -5.25
N PRO A 410 21.51 6.74 -6.46
CA PRO A 410 20.46 6.52 -7.45
C PRO A 410 20.28 5.02 -7.71
N MET A 411 19.33 4.39 -7.02
CA MET A 411 18.70 3.14 -7.44
C MET A 411 17.76 3.47 -8.60
N ARG A 412 18.34 4.05 -9.65
CA ARG A 412 17.73 4.18 -10.99
C ARG A 412 18.00 2.93 -11.83
N ARG A 413 18.36 1.82 -11.20
CA ARG A 413 18.41 0.52 -11.86
C ARG A 413 17.56 -0.44 -11.04
N PRO A 414 16.42 -0.91 -11.55
CA PRO A 414 15.79 -2.10 -11.01
C PRO A 414 16.84 -3.22 -10.97
N ILE A 415 16.65 -4.16 -10.04
CA ILE A 415 17.45 -5.38 -9.87
C ILE A 415 17.48 -6.24 -11.18
N SER A 416 16.72 -5.87 -12.22
CA SER A 416 16.64 -6.54 -13.52
C SER A 416 17.95 -6.58 -14.32
N THR A 417 18.89 -5.66 -14.10
CA THR A 417 20.10 -5.60 -14.96
C THR A 417 21.15 -6.68 -14.69
N ALA A 418 21.02 -7.51 -13.66
CA ALA A 418 22.00 -8.55 -13.33
C ALA A 418 21.73 -9.93 -13.99
N MET A 419 20.58 -10.11 -14.66
CA MET A 419 20.18 -11.41 -15.23
C MET A 419 19.98 -11.40 -16.76
N GLN A 420 20.43 -10.35 -17.46
CA GLN A 420 20.29 -10.23 -18.92
C GLN A 420 21.54 -10.62 -19.73
N SER A 421 22.62 -11.12 -19.09
CA SER A 421 23.85 -11.50 -19.81
C SER A 421 23.89 -12.96 -20.31
N THR A 422 22.81 -13.72 -20.24
CA THR A 422 22.72 -15.04 -20.88
C THR A 422 21.57 -15.05 -21.88
N GLY A 423 21.95 -14.89 -23.15
CA GLY A 423 21.05 -14.95 -24.30
C GLY A 423 20.50 -16.34 -24.59
N CYS A 424 19.44 -16.33 -25.38
CA CYS A 424 18.79 -17.44 -26.12
C CYS A 424 18.20 -18.59 -25.30
N TRP A 425 16.87 -18.74 -25.35
CA TRP A 425 16.15 -19.96 -25.80
C TRP A 425 14.68 -19.61 -26.10
N PRO A 426 14.11 -19.95 -27.28
CA PRO A 426 12.68 -19.90 -27.52
C PRO A 426 12.07 -21.19 -26.96
N ILE A 427 11.74 -21.17 -25.67
CA ILE A 427 10.87 -22.18 -25.08
C ILE A 427 9.54 -21.47 -24.85
N CYS A 428 8.46 -22.00 -25.44
CA CYS A 428 7.09 -21.59 -25.13
C CYS A 428 6.79 -21.91 -23.66
N TRP A 429 7.21 -21.02 -22.77
CA TRP A 429 6.80 -21.06 -21.37
C TRP A 429 5.37 -20.51 -21.28
N PRO A 430 4.45 -21.19 -20.58
CA PRO A 430 3.16 -20.60 -20.27
C PRO A 430 3.39 -19.30 -19.48
N LEU A 431 3.00 -18.19 -20.10
CA LEU A 431 3.14 -16.85 -19.55
C LEU A 431 2.36 -16.76 -18.22
N ARG A 432 2.83 -15.90 -17.31
CA ARG A 432 2.12 -15.64 -16.04
C ARG A 432 0.64 -15.34 -16.25
N ARG A 433 -0.19 -15.64 -15.25
CA ARG A 433 -1.62 -15.29 -15.25
C ARG A 433 -1.92 -13.82 -15.46
N TRP A 434 -0.98 -12.89 -15.25
CA TRP A 434 -1.15 -11.49 -15.66
C TRP A 434 -0.32 -11.10 -16.89
N ALA A 435 0.68 -11.90 -17.29
CA ALA A 435 1.54 -11.61 -18.45
C ALA A 435 1.05 -12.27 -19.74
N SER A 436 0.17 -13.27 -19.64
CA SER A 436 -0.43 -14.02 -20.75
C SER A 436 -1.53 -13.27 -21.51
N TRP A 437 -1.77 -12.00 -21.18
CA TRP A 437 -2.81 -11.15 -21.77
C TRP A 437 -2.27 -10.10 -22.74
#